data_AF-A0A2K2U466-F1
#
_entry.id   AF-A0A2K2U466-F1
#
_cell.length_a   1.000
_cell.length_b   1.000
_cell.length_c   1.000
_cell.angle_alpha   90.00
_cell.angle_beta   90.00
_cell.angle_gamma   90.00
#
_symmetry.space_group_name_H-M   'P 1'
#
loop_
_entity.id
_entity.type
_entity.pdbx_description
1 polymer ?
#
loop_
_entity_poly.entity_id
_entity_poly.type
_entity_poly.pdbx_seq_one_letter_code
_entity_poly.pdbx_strand_id
1 'polypeptide(L)'
;MRETPSHTAGDEAVASARAASAGAAKSASSAGSVKLPASAEDRDPAPEARRDVGERPKPPGPLFPWMPAIPLAFLGLGVYRAWIEIVFVGSFVSFPAADVAGHDAFDLVMIATMLVCAALAKRTGPYFSRTPLYVCAGVALVASTCCMFASIAVPAGADVLAVAAVPLGGAGIAVVILLWSELYGCLNPFRVALYYSASMIVAAAIIYVCRGLSVEWLGIAVAVLPVVTLAAVAAGFRALPPDELPAAHPVKFSFPWKIVLLMAIYAFAYGLKESSMYQSTFGPHSAFGTLAVAAIVFVGVIARGGKFDFGIVYRIALPLMVAAFLIIPNVGAFGQAVSDFCTSASYTAFSILIMLIMANLCYRYGMSAVWLFGIERGVRALFTVLGRQTEALLGSPEFGLMGSDAMVSGLVIVMVVAATMILFSERELSSRWGVAFFGGDGTPANTAVVKRQELASRCSELAKQHGLSPREEEVLLLLAQHKTVGSIERELFIANGTAKTHIRHVYRKLDVHSRDELVEKLGLFE
;
A
#
# COMPACT_ATOMS: atom_id res chain seq x y z
N MET A 1 49.85 24.18 30.94
CA MET A 1 50.50 22.94 30.46
C MET A 1 49.52 22.24 29.55
N ARG A 2 49.98 21.86 28.35
CA ARG A 2 49.26 21.42 27.13
C ARG A 2 48.72 22.54 26.22
N GLU A 3 49.60 22.84 25.27
CA GLU A 3 49.47 23.65 24.07
C GLU A 3 48.55 22.99 23.03
N THR A 4 47.89 23.82 22.22
CA THR A 4 47.21 23.46 20.97
C THR A 4 48.09 23.88 19.80
N PRO A 5 48.30 23.04 18.75
CA PRO A 5 48.99 23.45 17.55
C PRO A 5 48.05 23.96 16.45
N SER A 6 48.61 24.82 15.62
CA SER A 6 48.07 25.58 14.49
C SER A 6 47.67 24.70 13.29
N HIS A 7 46.52 25.03 12.69
CA HIS A 7 46.12 24.58 11.35
C HIS A 7 46.43 25.66 10.31
N THR A 8 47.53 25.50 9.57
CA THR A 8 47.83 26.22 8.33
C THR A 8 48.12 25.18 7.25
N ALA A 9 47.06 24.69 6.58
CA ALA A 9 47.13 23.90 5.35
C ALA A 9 45.70 23.80 4.77
N GLY A 10 45.30 24.76 3.95
CA GLY A 10 43.96 24.77 3.33
C GLY A 10 43.79 25.74 2.17
N ASP A 11 44.57 26.84 2.14
CA ASP A 11 44.33 27.91 1.16
C ASP A 11 45.14 27.83 -0.14
N GLU A 12 46.11 26.92 -0.29
CA GLU A 12 46.87 26.80 -1.54
C GLU A 12 46.25 25.85 -2.57
N ALA A 13 45.26 25.02 -2.20
CA ALA A 13 44.61 24.09 -3.13
C ALA A 13 43.48 24.73 -3.96
N VAL A 14 42.96 25.90 -3.56
CA VAL A 14 41.80 26.54 -4.20
C VAL A 14 42.21 27.51 -5.32
N ALA A 15 43.46 27.97 -5.33
CA ALA A 15 43.97 28.89 -6.37
C ALA A 15 44.36 28.19 -7.69
N SER A 16 44.76 26.91 -7.65
CA SER A 16 45.23 26.17 -8.82
C SER A 16 44.09 25.70 -9.75
N ALA A 17 42.90 25.41 -9.21
CA ALA A 17 41.77 24.90 -9.99
C ALA A 17 41.03 25.97 -10.82
N ARG A 18 41.16 27.27 -10.49
CA ARG A 18 40.49 28.36 -11.22
C ARG A 18 41.21 28.78 -12.51
N ALA A 19 42.51 28.49 -12.64
CA ALA A 19 43.28 28.83 -13.84
C ALA A 19 43.07 27.85 -15.01
N ALA A 20 42.64 26.61 -14.74
CA ALA A 20 42.48 25.58 -15.77
C ALA A 20 41.15 25.67 -16.56
N SER A 21 40.13 26.38 -16.04
CA SER A 21 38.82 26.49 -16.71
C SER A 21 38.70 27.65 -17.71
N ALA A 22 39.65 28.60 -17.71
CA ALA A 22 39.64 29.77 -18.59
C ALA A 22 40.37 29.55 -19.94
N GLY A 23 41.07 28.42 -20.11
CA GLY A 23 41.87 28.11 -21.30
C GLY A 23 41.16 27.36 -22.43
N ALA A 24 40.00 26.75 -22.19
CA ALA A 24 39.32 25.91 -23.18
C ALA A 24 38.27 26.65 -24.05
N ALA A 25 38.04 27.95 -23.79
CA ALA A 25 37.07 28.77 -24.53
C ALA A 25 37.66 29.50 -25.76
N LYS A 26 38.90 29.17 -26.17
CA LYS A 26 39.58 29.80 -27.31
C LYS A 26 40.30 28.79 -28.21
N SER A 27 39.60 27.78 -28.73
CA SER A 27 40.12 27.00 -29.88
C SER A 27 39.00 26.32 -30.67
N ALA A 28 38.12 27.11 -31.30
CA ALA A 28 37.27 26.63 -32.40
C ALA A 28 36.74 27.82 -33.20
N SER A 29 37.65 28.61 -33.77
CA SER A 29 37.34 29.71 -34.70
C SER A 29 38.40 29.72 -35.80
N SER A 30 38.34 28.76 -36.72
CA SER A 30 38.88 28.91 -38.08
C SER A 30 38.54 27.69 -38.95
N ALA A 31 37.46 27.76 -39.73
CA ALA A 31 37.35 27.04 -41.00
C ALA A 31 36.19 27.59 -41.86
N GLY A 32 36.55 28.18 -43.00
CA GLY A 32 35.86 27.97 -44.27
C GLY A 32 34.55 28.71 -44.54
N SER A 33 34.65 29.87 -45.18
CA SER A 33 33.59 30.49 -45.96
C SER A 33 33.21 29.62 -47.17
N VAL A 34 32.01 29.04 -47.18
CA VAL A 34 31.43 28.42 -48.37
C VAL A 34 30.10 29.08 -48.71
N LYS A 35 30.06 29.66 -49.91
CA LYS A 35 28.90 30.25 -50.60
C LYS A 35 27.75 29.24 -50.70
N LEU A 36 26.56 29.60 -50.22
CA LEU A 36 25.30 28.93 -50.55
C LEU A 36 24.76 29.49 -51.87
N PRO A 37 24.41 28.66 -52.88
CA PRO A 37 23.54 29.07 -53.96
C PRO A 37 22.07 28.97 -53.53
N ALA A 38 21.28 29.89 -54.06
CA ALA A 38 19.83 29.90 -53.96
C ALA A 38 19.18 28.91 -54.95
N SER A 39 17.94 28.55 -54.64
CA SER A 39 16.87 27.94 -55.47
C SER A 39 16.85 26.41 -55.67
N ALA A 40 15.80 25.80 -55.11
CA ALA A 40 14.95 24.72 -55.64
C ALA A 40 13.93 24.37 -54.54
N GLU A 41 12.76 25.02 -54.53
CA GLU A 41 11.50 24.44 -55.02
C GLU A 41 10.98 23.26 -54.15
N ASP A 42 10.01 23.61 -53.31
CA ASP A 42 8.73 22.94 -53.16
C ASP A 42 8.73 21.40 -53.15
N ARG A 43 8.87 20.83 -51.95
CA ARG A 43 8.35 19.49 -51.64
C ARG A 43 7.79 19.48 -50.24
N ASP A 44 6.46 19.34 -50.16
CA ASP A 44 5.70 18.99 -48.97
C ASP A 44 6.36 17.82 -48.21
N PRO A 45 6.61 17.93 -46.90
CA PRO A 45 6.85 16.75 -46.10
C PRO A 45 5.54 15.97 -45.97
N ALA A 46 5.57 14.71 -46.41
CA ALA A 46 4.49 13.75 -46.29
C ALA A 46 3.91 13.74 -44.85
N PRO A 47 2.60 13.48 -44.68
CA PRO A 47 1.99 13.52 -43.37
C PRO A 47 2.59 12.41 -42.50
N GLU A 48 3.34 12.79 -41.47
CA GLU A 48 3.67 11.88 -40.38
C GLU A 48 2.36 11.34 -39.84
N ALA A 49 2.14 10.04 -40.05
CA ALA A 49 1.05 9.31 -39.46
C ALA A 49 1.10 9.54 -37.94
N ARG A 50 0.16 10.37 -37.44
CA ARG A 50 -0.16 10.44 -36.01
C ARG A 50 -0.40 9.00 -35.59
N ARG A 51 0.55 8.41 -34.86
CA ARG A 51 0.28 7.20 -34.11
C ARG A 51 -0.83 7.59 -33.14
N ASP A 52 -2.03 7.07 -33.40
CA ASP A 52 -3.12 7.08 -32.43
C ASP A 52 -2.54 6.52 -31.13
N VAL A 53 -2.28 7.41 -30.18
CA VAL A 53 -2.13 7.04 -28.78
C VAL A 53 -3.53 6.59 -28.41
N GLY A 54 -3.82 5.31 -28.62
CA GLY A 54 -5.13 4.73 -28.44
C GLY A 54 -5.73 5.25 -27.14
N GLU A 55 -6.91 5.86 -27.25
CA GLU A 55 -7.69 6.28 -26.10
C GLU A 55 -7.70 5.13 -25.09
N ARG A 56 -7.15 5.35 -23.90
CA ARG A 56 -7.25 4.35 -22.84
C ARG A 56 -8.74 4.07 -22.66
N PRO A 57 -9.19 2.80 -22.73
CA PRO A 57 -10.60 2.48 -22.58
C PRO A 57 -11.11 3.14 -21.30
N LYS A 58 -12.21 3.89 -21.41
CA LYS A 58 -12.82 4.56 -20.26
C LYS A 58 -13.02 3.51 -19.16
N PRO A 59 -12.56 3.77 -17.93
CA PRO A 59 -12.74 2.82 -16.85
C PRO A 59 -14.24 2.54 -16.70
N PRO A 60 -14.64 1.30 -16.36
CA PRO A 60 -16.04 0.94 -16.18
C PRO A 60 -16.68 1.89 -15.16
N GLY A 61 -17.92 2.28 -15.46
CA GLY A 61 -18.73 3.11 -14.56
C GLY A 61 -18.96 2.43 -13.21
N PRO A 62 -19.39 3.18 -12.19
CA PRO A 62 -19.65 2.61 -10.88
C PRO A 62 -20.76 1.55 -10.94
N LEU A 63 -20.64 0.51 -10.10
CA LEU A 63 -21.66 -0.54 -9.99
C LEU A 63 -23.03 0.02 -9.58
N PHE A 64 -23.03 1.11 -8.80
CA PHE A 64 -24.23 1.81 -8.39
C PHE A 64 -24.04 3.33 -8.52
N PRO A 65 -25.11 4.11 -8.79
CA PRO A 65 -25.03 5.56 -8.99
C PRO A 65 -24.44 6.35 -7.81
N TRP A 66 -24.56 5.80 -6.60
CA TRP A 66 -24.11 6.40 -5.34
C TRP A 66 -22.68 5.99 -4.96
N MET A 67 -22.02 5.15 -5.76
CA MET A 67 -20.66 4.66 -5.49
C MET A 67 -19.62 5.28 -6.43
N PRO A 68 -18.38 5.50 -5.98
CA PRO A 68 -17.27 5.76 -6.89
C PRO A 68 -16.96 4.52 -7.74
N ALA A 69 -16.44 4.72 -8.95
CA ALA A 69 -15.99 3.61 -9.79
C ALA A 69 -14.77 2.92 -9.14
N ILE A 70 -14.94 1.65 -8.77
CA ILE A 70 -13.87 0.82 -8.20
C ILE A 70 -13.36 -0.10 -9.31
N PRO A 71 -12.13 0.08 -9.80
CA PRO A 71 -11.60 -0.81 -10.82
C PRO A 71 -11.37 -2.19 -10.19
N LEU A 72 -11.95 -3.24 -10.79
CA LEU A 72 -11.89 -4.62 -10.30
C LEU A 72 -10.45 -5.10 -10.04
N ALA A 73 -9.49 -4.58 -10.81
CA ALA A 73 -8.08 -4.85 -10.65
C ALA A 73 -7.54 -4.52 -9.25
N PHE A 74 -8.11 -3.56 -8.50
CA PHE A 74 -7.66 -3.23 -7.14
C PHE A 74 -8.24 -4.16 -6.06
N LEU A 75 -9.23 -4.98 -6.41
CA LEU A 75 -9.91 -5.91 -5.51
C LEU A 75 -9.22 -7.29 -5.44
N GLY A 76 -8.20 -7.53 -6.27
CA GLY A 76 -7.45 -8.78 -6.28
C GLY A 76 -6.70 -9.09 -4.97
N LEU A 77 -6.58 -8.12 -4.06
CA LEU A 77 -6.12 -8.35 -2.69
C LEU A 77 -7.05 -9.33 -1.95
N GLY A 78 -8.36 -9.25 -2.20
CA GLY A 78 -9.33 -10.19 -1.65
C GLY A 78 -9.13 -11.62 -2.14
N VAL A 79 -8.67 -11.76 -3.39
CA VAL A 79 -8.45 -13.05 -4.03
C VAL A 79 -7.32 -13.84 -3.36
N TYR A 80 -6.17 -13.20 -3.08
CA TYR A 80 -5.10 -13.91 -2.37
C TYR A 80 -5.47 -14.18 -0.90
N ARG A 81 -6.27 -13.31 -0.27
CA ARG A 81 -6.76 -13.54 1.10
C ARG A 81 -7.68 -14.75 1.18
N ALA A 82 -8.55 -14.92 0.18
CA ALA A 82 -9.37 -16.11 0.04
C ALA A 82 -8.49 -17.36 -0.15
N TRP A 83 -7.45 -17.28 -0.98
CA TRP A 83 -6.50 -18.39 -1.15
C TRP A 83 -5.81 -18.78 0.16
N ILE A 84 -5.31 -17.82 0.95
CA ILE A 84 -4.69 -18.08 2.26
C ILE A 84 -5.65 -18.85 3.17
N GLU A 85 -6.90 -18.38 3.27
CA GLU A 85 -7.89 -19.03 4.14
C GLU A 85 -8.21 -20.45 3.69
N ILE A 86 -8.48 -20.64 2.40
CA ILE A 86 -8.91 -21.93 1.87
C ILE A 86 -7.79 -22.97 1.93
N VAL A 87 -6.53 -22.59 1.72
CA VAL A 87 -5.43 -23.57 1.61
C VAL A 87 -4.73 -23.84 2.94
N PHE A 88 -4.51 -22.84 3.80
CA PHE A 88 -3.60 -22.98 4.95
C PHE A 88 -4.18 -22.55 6.31
N VAL A 89 -5.15 -21.63 6.36
CA VAL A 89 -5.54 -20.96 7.61
C VAL A 89 -6.89 -21.48 8.12
N GLY A 90 -7.99 -21.19 7.43
CA GLY A 90 -9.36 -21.51 7.84
C GLY A 90 -10.02 -22.51 6.90
N SER A 91 -9.26 -23.50 6.44
CA SER A 91 -9.73 -24.45 5.45
C SER A 91 -10.91 -25.25 5.98
N PHE A 92 -12.05 -25.12 5.33
CA PHE A 92 -13.18 -26.03 5.52
C PHE A 92 -12.95 -27.40 4.84
N VAL A 93 -11.79 -27.58 4.20
CA VAL A 93 -11.31 -28.83 3.62
C VAL A 93 -10.22 -29.41 4.50
N SER A 94 -10.37 -30.68 4.90
CA SER A 94 -9.34 -31.39 5.65
C SER A 94 -8.26 -31.92 4.68
N PHE A 95 -7.14 -31.20 4.58
CA PHE A 95 -5.99 -31.64 3.79
C PHE A 95 -5.06 -32.53 4.64
N PRO A 96 -4.79 -33.80 4.27
CA PRO A 96 -3.85 -34.64 5.00
C PRO A 96 -2.44 -34.03 5.15
N ALA A 97 -1.98 -33.25 4.16
CA ALA A 97 -0.70 -32.56 4.25
C ALA A 97 -0.63 -31.50 5.37
N ALA A 98 -1.78 -30.95 5.80
CA ALA A 98 -1.83 -29.95 6.87
C ALA A 98 -1.54 -30.54 8.26
N ASP A 99 -1.74 -31.85 8.45
CA ASP A 99 -1.45 -32.53 9.72
C ASP A 99 0.06 -32.69 9.96
N VAL A 100 0.87 -32.62 8.89
CA VAL A 100 2.32 -32.86 8.92
C VAL A 100 3.11 -31.56 8.99
N ALA A 101 2.75 -30.60 8.14
CA ALA A 101 3.33 -29.26 8.12
C ALA A 101 2.17 -28.26 8.04
N GLY A 102 1.58 -27.98 9.19
CA GLY A 102 0.36 -27.19 9.31
C GLY A 102 0.55 -25.68 9.15
N HIS A 103 -0.50 -24.94 9.53
CA HIS A 103 -0.60 -23.48 9.47
C HIS A 103 0.64 -22.76 10.03
N ASP A 104 1.21 -23.21 11.15
CA ASP A 104 2.39 -22.60 11.75
C ASP A 104 3.65 -22.71 10.87
N ALA A 105 3.86 -23.85 10.21
CA ALA A 105 5.01 -24.03 9.32
C ALA A 105 4.92 -23.11 8.09
N PHE A 106 3.70 -22.96 7.54
CA PHE A 106 3.41 -22.00 6.48
C PHE A 106 3.70 -20.56 6.92
N ASP A 107 3.23 -20.16 8.10
CA ASP A 107 3.48 -18.83 8.65
C ASP A 107 4.97 -18.58 8.88
N LEU A 108 5.73 -19.56 9.38
CA LEU A 108 7.17 -19.43 9.59
C LEU A 108 7.94 -19.20 8.28
N VAL A 109 7.59 -19.93 7.21
CA VAL A 109 8.15 -19.70 5.87
C VAL A 109 7.79 -18.30 5.37
N MET A 110 6.53 -17.90 5.52
CA MET A 110 6.07 -16.57 5.12
C MET A 110 6.83 -15.48 5.89
N ILE A 111 6.98 -15.61 7.22
CA ILE A 111 7.73 -14.68 8.08
C ILE A 111 9.18 -14.59 7.62
N ALA A 112 9.86 -15.73 7.44
CA ALA A 112 11.24 -15.75 7.00
C ALA A 112 11.41 -15.05 5.64
N THR A 113 10.52 -15.33 4.69
CA THR A 113 10.53 -14.70 3.36
C THR A 113 10.28 -13.20 3.46
N MET A 114 9.31 -12.75 4.26
CA MET A 114 9.01 -11.33 4.48
C MET A 114 10.21 -10.56 5.05
N LEU A 115 10.86 -11.12 6.06
CA LEU A 115 12.01 -10.48 6.71
C LEU A 115 13.24 -10.45 5.79
N VAL A 116 13.47 -11.51 5.01
CA VAL A 116 14.53 -11.54 3.98
C VAL A 116 14.26 -10.51 2.89
N CYS A 117 13.04 -10.44 2.36
CA CYS A 117 12.64 -9.44 1.38
C CYS A 117 12.80 -8.02 1.93
N ALA A 118 12.42 -7.77 3.19
CA ALA A 118 12.60 -6.48 3.84
C ALA A 118 14.08 -6.11 3.98
N ALA A 119 14.93 -7.04 4.46
CA ALA A 119 16.37 -6.82 4.60
C ALA A 119 17.04 -6.51 3.25
N LEU A 120 16.57 -7.15 2.17
CA LEU A 120 17.08 -6.97 0.81
C LEU A 120 16.33 -5.90 0.00
N ALA A 121 15.37 -5.18 0.60
CA ALA A 121 14.47 -4.27 -0.12
C ALA A 121 15.22 -3.18 -0.90
N LYS A 122 16.32 -2.66 -0.34
CA LYS A 122 17.16 -1.64 -1.01
C LYS A 122 17.82 -2.13 -2.30
N ARG A 123 18.08 -3.44 -2.41
CA ARG A 123 18.74 -4.06 -3.58
C ARG A 123 17.74 -4.65 -4.57
N THR A 124 16.58 -5.08 -4.07
CA THR A 124 15.61 -5.87 -4.83
C THR A 124 14.39 -5.06 -5.27
N GLY A 125 14.09 -3.93 -4.62
CA GLY A 125 12.99 -3.05 -5.00
C GLY A 125 13.30 -2.15 -6.20
N PRO A 126 12.27 -1.60 -6.88
CA PRO A 126 10.84 -1.89 -6.70
C PRO A 126 10.41 -3.23 -7.35
N TYR A 127 9.42 -3.93 -6.79
CA TYR A 127 9.03 -5.28 -7.25
C TYR A 127 8.12 -5.26 -8.47
N PHE A 128 7.31 -4.21 -8.65
CA PHE A 128 6.35 -4.11 -9.77
C PHE A 128 7.00 -4.29 -11.16
N SER A 129 8.26 -3.89 -11.31
CA SER A 129 9.01 -3.95 -12.57
C SER A 129 9.58 -5.34 -12.88
N ARG A 130 9.53 -6.28 -11.93
CA ARG A 130 10.23 -7.56 -12.02
C ARG A 130 9.29 -8.70 -12.35
N THR A 131 9.05 -8.93 -13.64
CA THR A 131 8.25 -10.05 -14.17
C THR A 131 8.62 -11.42 -13.57
N PRO A 132 9.89 -11.76 -13.29
CA PRO A 132 10.22 -13.04 -12.66
C PRO A 132 9.55 -13.24 -11.29
N LEU A 133 9.33 -12.17 -10.51
CA LEU A 133 8.65 -12.29 -9.21
C LEU A 133 7.19 -12.71 -9.37
N TYR A 134 6.50 -12.19 -10.37
CA TYR A 134 5.11 -12.58 -10.69
C TYR A 134 5.04 -14.05 -11.11
N VAL A 135 5.91 -14.47 -12.03
CA VAL A 135 5.90 -15.84 -12.56
C VAL A 135 6.29 -16.84 -11.47
N CYS A 136 7.38 -16.60 -10.74
CA CYS A 136 7.84 -17.50 -9.68
C CYS A 136 6.81 -17.61 -8.55
N ALA A 137 6.23 -16.49 -8.10
CA ALA A 137 5.19 -16.53 -7.07
C ALA A 137 3.93 -17.26 -7.55
N GLY A 138 3.51 -17.03 -8.80
CA GLY A 138 2.34 -17.70 -9.38
C GLY A 138 2.55 -19.21 -9.50
N VAL A 139 3.67 -19.64 -10.06
CA VAL A 139 4.03 -21.06 -10.18
C VAL A 139 4.13 -21.71 -8.79
N ALA A 140 4.78 -21.05 -7.83
CA ALA A 140 4.90 -21.57 -6.47
C ALA A 140 3.54 -21.75 -5.78
N LEU A 141 2.65 -20.77 -5.88
CA LEU A 141 1.32 -20.84 -5.26
C LEU A 141 0.41 -21.88 -5.93
N VAL A 142 0.45 -22.00 -7.26
CA VAL A 142 -0.29 -23.03 -7.99
C VAL A 142 0.25 -24.42 -7.64
N ALA A 143 1.56 -24.61 -7.64
CA ALA A 143 2.18 -25.87 -7.26
C ALA A 143 1.87 -26.25 -5.81
N SER A 144 1.93 -25.29 -4.88
CA SER A 144 1.51 -25.47 -3.48
C SER A 144 0.07 -25.94 -3.38
N THR A 145 -0.84 -25.29 -4.11
CA THR A 145 -2.26 -25.68 -4.18
C THR A 145 -2.41 -27.12 -4.70
N CYS A 146 -1.73 -27.46 -5.80
CA CYS A 146 -1.77 -28.81 -6.36
C CYS A 146 -1.25 -29.85 -5.36
N CYS A 147 -0.18 -29.57 -4.61
CA CYS A 147 0.33 -30.47 -3.57
C CYS A 147 -0.70 -30.69 -2.45
N MET A 148 -1.37 -29.62 -2.00
CA MET A 148 -2.41 -29.72 -0.96
C MET A 148 -3.59 -30.59 -1.43
N PHE A 149 -4.12 -30.35 -2.63
CA PHE A 149 -5.21 -31.17 -3.17
C PHE A 149 -4.78 -32.60 -3.54
N ALA A 150 -3.54 -32.80 -4.01
CA ALA A 150 -2.99 -34.13 -4.25
C ALA A 150 -2.88 -34.95 -2.96
N SER A 151 -2.68 -34.31 -1.80
CA SER A 151 -2.63 -35.00 -0.51
C SER A 151 -3.97 -35.65 -0.13
N ILE A 152 -5.10 -35.13 -0.64
CA ILE A 152 -6.42 -35.75 -0.49
C ILE A 152 -6.49 -37.04 -1.33
N ALA A 153 -5.98 -37.00 -2.56
CA ALA A 153 -6.03 -38.12 -3.48
C ALA A 153 -5.04 -39.25 -3.10
N VAL A 154 -3.89 -38.89 -2.54
CA VAL A 154 -2.85 -39.84 -2.11
C VAL A 154 -2.40 -39.53 -0.67
N PRO A 155 -3.20 -39.91 0.35
CA PRO A 155 -2.87 -39.60 1.75
C PRO A 155 -1.55 -40.21 2.22
N ALA A 156 -1.14 -41.37 1.67
CA ALA A 156 0.15 -41.99 1.98
C ALA A 156 1.37 -41.15 1.57
N GLY A 157 1.20 -40.19 0.67
CA GLY A 157 2.25 -39.25 0.25
C GLY A 157 2.16 -37.88 0.91
N ALA A 158 1.26 -37.69 1.89
CA ALA A 158 0.96 -36.39 2.50
C ALA A 158 2.20 -35.70 3.06
N ASP A 159 3.09 -36.44 3.74
CA ASP A 159 4.32 -35.88 4.32
C ASP A 159 5.21 -35.21 3.27
N VAL A 160 5.44 -35.91 2.16
CA VAL A 160 6.29 -35.42 1.05
C VAL A 160 5.64 -34.23 0.36
N LEU A 161 4.32 -34.30 0.16
CA LEU A 161 3.56 -33.21 -0.44
C LEU A 161 3.55 -31.97 0.46
N ALA A 162 3.50 -32.14 1.78
CA ALA A 162 3.54 -31.04 2.75
C ALA A 162 4.88 -30.30 2.71
N VAL A 163 6.00 -31.03 2.63
CA VAL A 163 7.36 -30.47 2.53
C VAL A 163 7.54 -29.62 1.27
N ALA A 164 6.81 -29.91 0.19
CA ALA A 164 6.78 -29.06 -0.99
C ALA A 164 5.77 -27.91 -0.87
N ALA A 165 4.55 -28.20 -0.41
CA ALA A 165 3.45 -27.24 -0.38
C ALA A 165 3.74 -26.03 0.51
N VAL A 166 4.30 -26.24 1.70
CA VAL A 166 4.50 -25.20 2.71
C VAL A 166 5.54 -24.17 2.28
N PRO A 167 6.78 -24.53 1.87
CA PRO A 167 7.75 -23.55 1.38
C PRO A 167 7.26 -22.77 0.17
N LEU A 168 6.65 -23.46 -0.80
CA LEU A 168 6.13 -22.83 -2.02
C LEU A 168 4.98 -21.87 -1.71
N GLY A 169 4.06 -22.28 -0.85
CA GLY A 169 2.92 -21.50 -0.41
C GLY A 169 3.35 -20.25 0.35
N GLY A 170 4.16 -20.44 1.41
CA GLY A 170 4.61 -19.35 2.28
C GLY A 170 5.50 -18.34 1.58
N ALA A 171 6.45 -18.79 0.75
CA ALA A 171 7.31 -17.88 0.00
C ALA A 171 6.56 -17.17 -1.13
N GLY A 172 5.72 -17.91 -1.88
CA GLY A 172 4.91 -17.36 -2.96
C GLY A 172 3.94 -16.28 -2.47
N ILE A 173 3.23 -16.55 -1.38
CA ILE A 173 2.25 -15.59 -0.84
C ILE A 173 2.94 -14.35 -0.27
N ALA A 174 4.14 -14.50 0.30
CA ALA A 174 4.90 -13.37 0.81
C ALA A 174 5.21 -12.37 -0.30
N VAL A 175 5.67 -12.85 -1.46
CA VAL A 175 5.93 -12.02 -2.65
C VAL A 175 4.64 -11.35 -3.13
N VAL A 176 3.52 -12.08 -3.19
CA VAL A 176 2.22 -11.53 -3.61
C VAL A 176 1.76 -10.40 -2.68
N ILE A 177 1.82 -10.61 -1.36
CA ILE A 177 1.47 -9.59 -0.37
C ILE A 177 2.34 -8.35 -0.53
N LEU A 178 3.65 -8.51 -0.79
CA LEU A 178 4.56 -7.37 -0.99
C LEU A 178 4.27 -6.61 -2.29
N LEU A 179 3.93 -7.29 -3.39
CA LEU A 179 3.47 -6.66 -4.63
C LEU A 179 2.20 -5.83 -4.43
N TRP A 180 1.22 -6.38 -3.70
CA TRP A 180 0.00 -5.66 -3.35
C TRP A 180 0.26 -4.48 -2.40
N SER A 181 1.18 -4.64 -1.45
CA SER A 181 1.59 -3.58 -0.53
C SER A 181 2.24 -2.41 -1.29
N GLU A 182 3.03 -2.72 -2.30
CA GLU A 182 3.63 -1.72 -3.19
C GLU A 182 2.58 -1.00 -4.04
N LEU A 183 1.59 -1.71 -4.60
CA LEU A 183 0.48 -1.11 -5.33
C LEU A 183 -0.36 -0.18 -4.43
N TYR A 184 -0.74 -0.64 -3.25
CA TYR A 184 -1.54 0.16 -2.31
C TYR A 184 -0.73 1.32 -1.72
N GLY A 185 0.59 1.19 -1.61
CA GLY A 185 1.49 2.27 -1.22
C GLY A 185 1.53 3.43 -2.22
N CYS A 186 1.12 3.23 -3.47
CA CYS A 186 0.95 4.29 -4.48
C CYS A 186 -0.36 5.06 -4.34
N LEU A 187 -1.30 4.59 -3.52
CA LEU A 187 -2.64 5.15 -3.45
C LEU A 187 -2.79 6.10 -2.27
N ASN A 188 -3.58 7.15 -2.48
CA ASN A 188 -3.99 8.02 -1.40
C ASN A 188 -4.82 7.25 -0.33
N PRO A 189 -4.84 7.71 0.93
CA PRO A 189 -5.48 6.98 2.04
C PRO A 189 -6.97 6.69 1.81
N PHE A 190 -7.68 7.58 1.14
CA PHE A 190 -9.10 7.38 0.82
C PHE A 190 -9.31 6.17 -0.11
N ARG A 191 -8.54 6.07 -1.20
CA ARG A 191 -8.58 4.92 -2.12
C ARG A 191 -8.15 3.64 -1.42
N VAL A 192 -7.12 3.70 -0.57
CA VAL A 192 -6.68 2.54 0.24
C VAL A 192 -7.82 2.04 1.11
N ALA A 193 -8.50 2.93 1.83
CA ALA A 193 -9.60 2.54 2.72
C ALA A 193 -10.74 1.87 1.96
N LEU A 194 -11.13 2.46 0.84
CA LEU A 194 -12.20 1.96 -0.01
C LEU A 194 -11.83 0.59 -0.61
N TYR A 195 -10.67 0.47 -1.26
CA TYR A 195 -10.28 -0.75 -1.97
C TYR A 195 -9.91 -1.88 -1.01
N TYR A 196 -9.27 -1.58 0.12
CA TYR A 196 -8.89 -2.60 1.10
C TYR A 196 -10.10 -3.19 1.81
N SER A 197 -11.06 -2.34 2.22
CA SER A 197 -12.32 -2.82 2.82
C SER A 197 -13.17 -3.59 1.81
N ALA A 198 -13.31 -3.11 0.57
CA ALA A 198 -13.97 -3.85 -0.50
C ALA A 198 -13.31 -5.20 -0.78
N SER A 199 -11.97 -5.25 -0.78
CA SER A 199 -11.21 -6.48 -0.97
C SER A 199 -11.48 -7.51 0.12
N MET A 200 -11.70 -7.08 1.37
CA MET A 200 -12.10 -8.02 2.45
C MET A 200 -13.49 -8.61 2.22
N ILE A 201 -14.45 -7.79 1.74
CA ILE A 201 -15.79 -8.26 1.39
C ILE A 201 -15.71 -9.26 0.23
N VAL A 202 -14.91 -8.96 -0.80
CA VAL A 202 -14.65 -9.87 -1.92
C VAL A 202 -14.00 -11.17 -1.46
N ALA A 203 -13.05 -11.12 -0.53
CA ALA A 203 -12.42 -12.33 0.03
C ALA A 203 -13.48 -13.25 0.66
N ALA A 204 -14.32 -12.71 1.55
CA ALA A 204 -15.37 -13.47 2.21
C ALA A 204 -16.40 -14.03 1.19
N ALA A 205 -16.79 -13.24 0.19
CA ALA A 205 -17.69 -13.69 -0.87
C ALA A 205 -17.11 -14.88 -1.67
N ILE A 206 -15.82 -14.81 -2.04
CA ILE A 206 -15.12 -15.92 -2.72
C ILE A 206 -15.12 -17.16 -1.82
N ILE A 207 -14.77 -17.02 -0.54
CA ILE A 207 -14.73 -18.14 0.41
C ILE A 207 -16.12 -18.78 0.55
N TYR A 208 -17.18 -17.99 0.65
CA TYR A 208 -18.56 -18.50 0.78
C TYR A 208 -19.01 -19.26 -0.46
N VAL A 209 -18.67 -18.77 -1.67
CA VAL A 209 -18.94 -19.48 -2.92
C VAL A 209 -18.15 -20.78 -2.98
N CYS A 210 -16.85 -20.73 -2.67
CA CYS A 210 -15.97 -21.90 -2.66
C CYS A 210 -16.45 -22.99 -1.69
N ARG A 211 -17.04 -22.62 -0.55
CA ARG A 211 -17.59 -23.56 0.42
C ARG A 211 -18.75 -24.41 -0.13
N GLY A 212 -19.47 -23.91 -1.15
CA GLY A 212 -20.55 -24.64 -1.81
C GLY A 212 -20.09 -25.58 -2.95
N LEU A 213 -18.80 -25.60 -3.29
CA LEU A 213 -18.27 -26.41 -4.38
C LEU A 213 -17.92 -27.83 -3.92
N SER A 214 -18.02 -28.80 -4.83
CA SER A 214 -17.41 -30.12 -4.61
C SER A 214 -15.89 -30.02 -4.63
N VAL A 215 -15.20 -31.00 -4.04
CA VAL A 215 -13.74 -30.98 -3.86
C VAL A 215 -13.00 -30.88 -5.20
N GLU A 216 -13.51 -31.50 -6.27
CA GLU A 216 -12.87 -31.46 -7.59
C GLU A 216 -12.90 -30.06 -8.20
N TRP A 217 -14.07 -29.41 -8.17
CA TRP A 217 -14.24 -28.05 -8.66
C TRP A 217 -13.53 -27.03 -7.79
N LEU A 218 -13.48 -27.27 -6.49
CA LEU A 218 -12.77 -26.43 -5.55
C LEU A 218 -11.26 -26.41 -5.83
N GLY A 219 -10.65 -27.58 -6.10
CA GLY A 219 -9.23 -27.65 -6.46
C GLY A 219 -8.88 -26.79 -7.67
N ILE A 220 -9.71 -26.86 -8.72
CA ILE A 220 -9.56 -26.03 -9.92
C ILE A 220 -9.75 -24.55 -9.59
N ALA A 221 -10.82 -24.20 -8.88
CA ALA A 221 -11.13 -22.81 -8.53
C ALA A 221 -10.01 -22.17 -7.70
N VAL A 222 -9.49 -22.87 -6.69
CA VAL A 222 -8.44 -22.38 -5.80
C VAL A 222 -7.10 -22.29 -6.53
N ALA A 223 -6.78 -23.21 -7.44
CA ALA A 223 -5.57 -23.14 -8.25
C ALA A 223 -5.56 -21.94 -9.21
N VAL A 224 -6.72 -21.40 -9.58
CA VAL A 224 -6.84 -20.21 -10.42
C VAL A 224 -6.66 -18.90 -9.63
N LEU A 225 -6.96 -18.88 -8.32
CA LEU A 225 -6.89 -17.66 -7.50
C LEU A 225 -5.51 -16.97 -7.52
N PRO A 226 -4.35 -17.68 -7.40
CA PRO A 226 -3.03 -17.06 -7.51
C PRO A 226 -2.79 -16.35 -8.85
N VAL A 227 -3.29 -16.93 -9.95
CA VAL A 227 -3.16 -16.33 -11.29
C VAL A 227 -4.02 -15.07 -11.38
N VAL A 228 -5.25 -15.12 -10.88
CA VAL A 228 -6.17 -13.98 -10.88
C VAL A 228 -5.64 -12.82 -10.03
N THR A 229 -5.14 -13.09 -8.82
CA THR A 229 -4.58 -12.01 -7.97
C THR A 229 -3.34 -11.37 -8.59
N LEU A 230 -2.45 -12.17 -9.20
CA LEU A 230 -1.25 -11.66 -9.88
C LEU A 230 -1.58 -10.84 -11.13
N ALA A 231 -2.54 -11.31 -11.92
CA ALA A 231 -3.06 -10.57 -13.07
C ALA A 231 -3.72 -9.26 -12.64
N ALA A 232 -4.47 -9.28 -11.53
CA ALA A 232 -5.12 -8.10 -10.98
C ALA A 232 -4.12 -7.06 -10.47
N VAL A 233 -3.08 -7.44 -9.73
CA VAL A 233 -2.04 -6.48 -9.30
C VAL A 233 -1.23 -5.93 -10.49
N ALA A 234 -0.94 -6.75 -11.50
CA ALA A 234 -0.29 -6.28 -12.73
C ALA A 234 -1.18 -5.29 -13.50
N ALA A 235 -2.48 -5.55 -13.59
CA ALA A 235 -3.45 -4.62 -14.18
C ALA A 235 -3.59 -3.34 -13.33
N GLY A 236 -3.53 -3.46 -12.01
CA GLY A 236 -3.52 -2.33 -11.08
C GLY A 236 -2.36 -1.38 -11.34
N PHE A 237 -1.13 -1.89 -11.45
CA PHE A 237 0.04 -1.05 -11.79
C PHE A 237 -0.08 -0.43 -13.19
N ARG A 238 -0.63 -1.15 -14.18
CA ARG A 238 -0.86 -0.60 -15.53
C ARG A 238 -1.92 0.51 -15.56
N ALA A 239 -2.85 0.51 -14.61
CA ALA A 239 -3.89 1.52 -14.50
C ALA A 239 -3.39 2.82 -13.85
N LEU A 240 -2.27 2.78 -13.11
CA LEU A 240 -1.69 3.96 -12.48
C LEU A 240 -0.97 4.86 -13.50
N PRO A 241 -1.02 6.19 -13.32
CA PRO A 241 -0.14 7.13 -14.00
C PRO A 241 1.36 6.80 -13.74
N PRO A 242 2.26 7.01 -14.72
CA PRO A 242 3.69 6.69 -14.55
C PRO A 242 4.37 7.41 -13.37
N ASP A 243 3.88 8.58 -12.99
CA ASP A 243 4.34 9.39 -11.87
C ASP A 243 3.84 8.89 -10.50
N GLU A 244 2.77 8.10 -10.46
CA GLU A 244 2.28 7.43 -9.24
C GLU A 244 2.97 6.08 -8.99
N LEU A 245 3.75 5.57 -9.95
CA LEU A 245 4.43 4.28 -9.82
C LEU A 245 5.52 4.33 -8.72
N PRO A 246 5.84 3.17 -8.10
CA PRO A 246 6.83 3.10 -7.02
C PRO A 246 8.19 3.65 -7.44
N ALA A 247 8.62 4.74 -6.80
CA ALA A 247 9.94 5.34 -7.01
C ALA A 247 10.87 5.01 -5.83
N ALA A 248 12.07 4.49 -6.13
CA ALA A 248 13.08 4.21 -5.12
C ALA A 248 13.77 5.52 -4.68
N HIS A 249 13.17 6.25 -3.74
CA HIS A 249 13.80 7.42 -3.14
C HIS A 249 14.54 7.03 -1.84
N PRO A 250 15.85 7.26 -1.73
CA PRO A 250 16.58 7.04 -0.49
C PRO A 250 16.22 8.14 0.51
N VAL A 251 15.17 7.92 1.29
CA VAL A 251 14.80 8.81 2.39
C VAL A 251 15.40 8.28 3.70
N LYS A 252 16.08 9.13 4.45
CA LYS A 252 16.51 8.83 5.82
C LYS A 252 15.30 8.99 6.73
N PHE A 253 14.60 7.89 6.98
CA PHE A 253 13.42 7.89 7.85
C PHE A 253 13.57 6.82 8.95
N SER A 254 13.06 7.14 10.14
CA SER A 254 13.07 6.22 11.28
C SER A 254 11.85 5.31 11.21
N PHE A 255 12.06 4.00 11.36
CA PHE A 255 10.99 3.00 11.32
C PHE A 255 9.89 3.28 12.38
N PRO A 256 8.58 3.21 12.03
CA PRO A 256 7.48 3.48 12.95
C PRO A 256 7.24 2.31 13.94
N TRP A 257 8.24 2.01 14.77
CA TRP A 257 8.27 0.81 15.61
C TRP A 257 7.13 0.73 16.62
N LYS A 258 6.62 1.86 17.12
CA LYS A 258 5.49 1.88 18.08
C LYS A 258 4.20 1.37 17.46
N ILE A 259 3.93 1.73 16.20
CA ILE A 259 2.75 1.28 15.46
C ILE A 259 2.85 -0.23 15.17
N VAL A 260 4.04 -0.68 14.78
CA VAL A 260 4.30 -2.11 14.57
C VAL A 260 4.22 -2.91 15.87
N LEU A 261 4.72 -2.37 16.98
CA LEU A 261 4.58 -2.97 18.31
C LEU A 261 3.12 -3.05 18.74
N LEU A 262 2.33 -2.01 18.49
CA LEU A 262 0.90 -2.01 18.80
C LEU A 262 0.16 -3.08 17.97
N MET A 263 0.49 -3.23 16.68
CA MET A 263 -0.02 -4.34 15.86
C MET A 263 0.45 -5.69 16.38
N ALA A 264 1.69 -5.81 16.84
CA ALA A 264 2.24 -7.05 17.41
C ALA A 264 1.46 -7.47 18.67
N ILE A 265 1.11 -6.52 19.54
CA ILE A 265 0.26 -6.75 20.72
C ILE A 265 -1.12 -7.27 20.29
N TYR A 266 -1.76 -6.63 19.32
CA TYR A 266 -3.04 -7.07 18.76
C TYR A 266 -2.95 -8.45 18.10
N ALA A 267 -1.86 -8.74 17.41
CA ALA A 267 -1.64 -10.00 16.72
C ALA A 267 -1.41 -11.15 17.68
N PHE A 268 -0.69 -10.92 18.78
CA PHE A 268 -0.54 -11.89 19.85
C PHE A 268 -1.87 -12.16 20.55
N ALA A 269 -2.63 -11.12 20.90
CA ALA A 269 -3.96 -11.28 21.47
C ALA A 269 -4.85 -12.11 20.54
N TYR A 270 -4.90 -11.74 19.25
CA TYR A 270 -5.62 -12.51 18.24
C TYR A 270 -5.17 -13.98 18.19
N GLY A 271 -3.86 -14.24 18.19
CA GLY A 271 -3.29 -15.59 18.21
C GLY A 271 -3.72 -16.42 19.42
N LEU A 272 -3.94 -15.82 20.60
CA LEU A 272 -4.45 -16.51 21.80
C LEU A 272 -5.89 -17.02 21.67
N LYS A 273 -6.66 -16.55 20.68
CA LYS A 273 -8.07 -16.91 20.45
C LYS A 273 -8.30 -17.59 19.10
N GLU A 274 -7.26 -17.66 18.28
CA GLU A 274 -7.39 -18.05 16.88
C GLU A 274 -7.83 -19.51 16.76
N SER A 275 -7.37 -20.39 17.66
CA SER A 275 -7.76 -21.81 17.65
C SER A 275 -9.28 -22.02 17.86
N SER A 276 -9.88 -21.23 18.76
CA SER A 276 -11.32 -21.21 19.02
C SER A 276 -12.11 -20.80 17.78
N MET A 277 -11.60 -19.86 16.99
CA MET A 277 -12.26 -19.38 15.79
C MET A 277 -12.31 -20.43 14.67
N TYR A 278 -11.33 -21.34 14.62
CA TYR A 278 -11.34 -22.47 13.67
C TYR A 278 -12.38 -23.54 14.01
N GLN A 279 -12.89 -23.58 15.24
CA GLN A 279 -14.03 -24.43 15.59
C GLN A 279 -15.36 -23.84 15.10
N SER A 280 -15.38 -22.54 14.77
CA SER A 280 -16.55 -21.89 14.18
C SER A 280 -16.72 -22.27 12.70
N THR A 281 -17.91 -22.04 12.14
CA THR A 281 -18.20 -22.38 10.74
C THR A 281 -17.34 -21.60 9.72
N PHE A 282 -16.78 -20.45 10.10
CA PHE A 282 -16.08 -19.53 9.21
C PHE A 282 -14.68 -19.21 9.71
N GLY A 283 -13.70 -19.15 8.80
CA GLY A 283 -12.34 -18.81 9.14
C GLY A 283 -12.11 -17.31 9.39
N PRO A 284 -10.89 -16.93 9.80
CA PRO A 284 -10.49 -15.55 10.13
C PRO A 284 -10.85 -14.44 9.15
N HIS A 285 -10.79 -14.68 7.84
CA HIS A 285 -11.07 -13.68 6.80
C HIS A 285 -12.52 -13.74 6.29
N SER A 286 -13.25 -14.81 6.60
CA SER A 286 -14.67 -14.97 6.27
C SER A 286 -15.61 -14.83 7.49
N ALA A 287 -15.07 -14.57 8.67
CA ALA A 287 -15.81 -14.34 9.90
C ALA A 287 -16.75 -13.12 9.80
N PHE A 288 -17.90 -13.20 10.47
CA PHE A 288 -18.91 -12.13 10.46
C PHE A 288 -18.39 -10.80 11.01
N GLY A 289 -17.49 -10.81 12.00
CA GLY A 289 -16.89 -9.59 12.53
C GLY A 289 -16.00 -8.88 11.51
N THR A 290 -15.25 -9.64 10.71
CA THR A 290 -14.46 -9.12 9.60
C THR A 290 -15.34 -8.47 8.54
N LEU A 291 -16.42 -9.14 8.13
CA LEU A 291 -17.40 -8.60 7.19
C LEU A 291 -18.09 -7.35 7.71
N ALA A 292 -18.54 -7.36 8.96
CA ALA A 292 -19.23 -6.22 9.56
C ALA A 292 -18.33 -4.97 9.57
N VAL A 293 -17.08 -5.11 10.01
CA VAL A 293 -16.14 -3.99 10.04
C VAL A 293 -15.75 -3.53 8.63
N ALA A 294 -15.48 -4.46 7.71
CA ALA A 294 -15.19 -4.11 6.33
C ALA A 294 -16.36 -3.35 5.68
N ALA A 295 -17.60 -3.79 5.89
CA ALA A 295 -18.80 -3.11 5.39
C ALA A 295 -19.01 -1.73 6.04
N ILE A 296 -18.84 -1.60 7.36
CA ILE A 296 -18.95 -0.32 8.06
C ILE A 296 -17.92 0.69 7.53
N VAL A 297 -16.67 0.27 7.37
CA VAL A 297 -15.62 1.15 6.82
C VAL A 297 -15.93 1.49 5.36
N PHE A 298 -16.30 0.50 4.54
CA PHE A 298 -16.61 0.70 3.14
C PHE A 298 -17.75 1.70 2.93
N VAL A 299 -18.89 1.46 3.58
CA VAL A 299 -20.07 2.34 3.54
C VAL A 299 -19.75 3.70 4.17
N GLY A 300 -19.03 3.72 5.28
CA GLY A 300 -18.65 4.96 5.97
C GLY A 300 -17.78 5.87 5.10
N VAL A 301 -16.82 5.30 4.38
CA VAL A 301 -15.94 6.02 3.45
C VAL A 301 -16.73 6.53 2.24
N ILE A 302 -17.67 5.76 1.70
CA ILE A 302 -18.54 6.23 0.61
C ILE A 302 -19.47 7.36 1.08
N ALA A 303 -20.12 7.20 2.24
CA ALA A 303 -21.10 8.15 2.75
C ALA A 303 -20.47 9.47 3.21
N ARG A 304 -19.26 9.44 3.77
CA ARG A 304 -18.57 10.65 4.28
C ARG A 304 -17.50 11.19 3.33
N GLY A 305 -17.15 10.46 2.28
CA GLY A 305 -16.08 10.82 1.35
C GLY A 305 -14.75 11.06 2.08
N GLY A 306 -14.00 12.07 1.64
CA GLY A 306 -12.72 12.46 2.25
C GLY A 306 -12.82 12.98 3.70
N LYS A 307 -14.02 13.12 4.27
CA LYS A 307 -14.25 13.58 5.65
C LYS A 307 -14.37 12.43 6.66
N PHE A 308 -14.11 11.20 6.25
CA PHE A 308 -14.16 10.06 7.16
C PHE A 308 -13.03 10.13 8.18
N ASP A 309 -13.38 10.35 9.44
CA ASP A 309 -12.43 10.31 10.56
C ASP A 309 -12.07 8.86 10.92
N PHE A 310 -10.95 8.34 10.40
CA PHE A 310 -10.46 7.01 10.83
C PHE A 310 -9.98 6.99 12.29
N GLY A 311 -10.00 8.10 13.01
CA GLY A 311 -9.81 8.14 14.46
C GLY A 311 -10.92 7.40 15.21
N ILE A 312 -12.09 7.29 14.60
CA ILE A 312 -13.19 6.46 15.10
C ILE A 312 -12.78 4.96 15.11
N VAL A 313 -11.98 4.51 14.15
CA VAL A 313 -11.61 3.09 14.00
C VAL A 313 -10.82 2.60 15.20
N TYR A 314 -9.84 3.35 15.71
CA TYR A 314 -9.08 2.94 16.91
C TYR A 314 -9.89 3.06 18.19
N ARG A 315 -10.78 4.06 18.29
CA ARG A 315 -11.68 4.24 19.44
C ARG A 315 -12.66 3.08 19.59
N ILE A 316 -12.97 2.39 18.50
CA ILE A 316 -13.85 1.22 18.49
C ILE A 316 -13.05 -0.10 18.63
N ALA A 317 -11.89 -0.21 17.99
CA ALA A 317 -11.10 -1.45 17.99
C ALA A 317 -10.64 -1.87 19.39
N LEU A 318 -10.17 -0.93 20.21
CA LEU A 318 -9.68 -1.21 21.57
C LEU A 318 -10.79 -1.72 22.51
N PRO A 319 -11.94 -1.04 22.66
CA PRO A 319 -13.05 -1.56 23.46
C PRO A 319 -13.56 -2.92 22.97
N LEU A 320 -13.59 -3.15 21.65
CA LEU A 320 -13.98 -4.46 21.11
C LEU A 320 -13.00 -5.56 21.50
N MET A 321 -11.70 -5.28 21.49
CA MET A 321 -10.67 -6.22 21.95
C MET A 321 -10.84 -6.53 23.45
N VAL A 322 -11.07 -5.51 24.28
CA VAL A 322 -11.37 -5.69 25.71
C VAL A 322 -12.63 -6.53 25.91
N ALA A 323 -13.69 -6.26 25.15
CA ALA A 323 -14.93 -7.01 25.23
C ALA A 323 -14.74 -8.49 24.85
N ALA A 324 -13.97 -8.76 23.78
CA ALA A 324 -13.72 -10.10 23.26
C ALA A 324 -13.01 -11.02 24.27
N PHE A 325 -12.05 -10.47 25.02
CA PHE A 325 -11.19 -11.26 25.91
C PHE A 325 -11.55 -11.17 27.40
N LEU A 326 -12.12 -10.06 27.88
CA LEU A 326 -12.36 -9.84 29.31
C LEU A 326 -13.84 -9.88 29.70
N ILE A 327 -14.72 -9.34 28.86
CA ILE A 327 -16.14 -9.21 29.23
C ILE A 327 -16.90 -10.47 28.82
N ILE A 328 -16.83 -10.84 27.54
CA ILE A 328 -17.69 -11.89 26.98
C ILE A 328 -17.41 -13.27 27.60
N PRO A 329 -16.15 -13.73 27.73
CA PRO A 329 -15.89 -15.05 28.34
C PRO A 329 -16.31 -15.15 29.81
N ASN A 330 -16.29 -14.03 30.55
CA ASN A 330 -16.51 -14.01 32.00
C ASN A 330 -17.95 -13.70 32.42
N VAL A 331 -18.76 -13.08 31.55
CA VAL A 331 -20.14 -12.67 31.89
C VAL A 331 -21.14 -13.82 31.71
N GLY A 332 -20.79 -14.92 31.04
CA GLY A 332 -21.60 -16.14 30.90
C GLY A 332 -22.92 -15.99 30.13
N ALA A 333 -23.37 -14.76 29.86
CA ALA A 333 -24.61 -14.43 29.15
C ALA A 333 -24.44 -14.38 27.62
N PHE A 334 -23.20 -14.30 27.12
CA PHE A 334 -22.88 -14.20 25.69
C PHE A 334 -22.14 -15.45 25.24
N GLY A 335 -22.60 -16.09 24.16
CA GLY A 335 -21.97 -17.31 23.62
C GLY A 335 -20.65 -17.04 22.89
N GLN A 336 -19.89 -18.11 22.60
CA GLN A 336 -18.60 -18.07 21.87
C GLN A 336 -18.67 -17.26 20.56
N ALA A 337 -19.80 -17.36 19.84
CA ALA A 337 -20.02 -16.60 18.61
C ALA A 337 -19.86 -15.07 18.77
N VAL A 338 -20.23 -14.51 19.93
CA VAL A 338 -20.07 -13.08 20.20
C VAL A 338 -18.60 -12.75 20.49
N SER A 339 -17.87 -13.64 21.17
CA SER A 339 -16.42 -13.49 21.39
C SER A 339 -15.66 -13.55 20.06
N ASP A 340 -15.97 -14.50 19.19
CA ASP A 340 -15.36 -14.65 17.86
C ASP A 340 -15.67 -13.45 16.96
N PHE A 341 -16.91 -12.94 17.03
CA PHE A 341 -17.30 -11.71 16.33
C PHE A 341 -16.46 -10.52 16.81
N CYS A 342 -16.35 -10.30 18.13
CA CYS A 342 -15.58 -9.17 18.67
C CYS A 342 -14.07 -9.30 18.40
N THR A 343 -13.51 -10.52 18.46
CA THR A 343 -12.10 -10.79 18.14
C THR A 343 -11.81 -10.49 16.67
N SER A 344 -12.58 -11.07 15.74
CA SER A 344 -12.42 -10.83 14.30
C SER A 344 -12.67 -9.36 13.92
N ALA A 345 -13.70 -8.73 14.50
CA ALA A 345 -14.00 -7.32 14.27
C ALA A 345 -12.88 -6.40 14.75
N SER A 346 -12.41 -6.55 15.99
CA SER A 346 -11.34 -5.71 16.55
C SER A 346 -10.03 -5.85 15.76
N TYR A 347 -9.62 -7.08 15.45
CA TYR A 347 -8.42 -7.34 14.66
C TYR A 347 -8.53 -6.77 13.23
N THR A 348 -9.70 -6.90 12.60
CA THR A 348 -9.96 -6.37 11.26
C THR A 348 -9.91 -4.84 11.26
N ALA A 349 -10.57 -4.19 12.21
CA ALA A 349 -10.58 -2.73 12.34
C ALA A 349 -9.15 -2.19 12.49
N PHE A 350 -8.38 -2.80 13.38
CA PHE A 350 -6.99 -2.43 13.60
C PHE A 350 -6.11 -2.71 12.38
N SER A 351 -6.32 -3.83 11.68
CA SER A 351 -5.61 -4.16 10.45
C SER A 351 -5.88 -3.16 9.31
N ILE A 352 -7.10 -2.65 9.19
CA ILE A 352 -7.45 -1.57 8.24
C ILE A 352 -6.69 -0.29 8.61
N LEU A 353 -6.69 0.09 9.88
CA LEU A 353 -5.98 1.28 10.35
C LEU A 353 -4.48 1.21 10.05
N ILE A 354 -3.83 0.09 10.37
CA ILE A 354 -2.41 -0.10 10.09
C ILE A 354 -2.12 -0.06 8.60
N MET A 355 -2.95 -0.72 7.78
CA MET A 355 -2.84 -0.65 6.32
C MET A 355 -2.89 0.80 5.82
N LEU A 356 -3.82 1.61 6.33
CA LEU A 356 -3.96 3.02 5.97
C LEU A 356 -2.74 3.84 6.34
N ILE A 357 -2.23 3.67 7.56
CA ILE A 357 -1.06 4.40 8.03
C ILE A 357 0.16 4.00 7.20
N MET A 358 0.42 2.70 7.02
CA MET A 358 1.58 2.22 6.27
C MET A 358 1.51 2.63 4.79
N ALA A 359 0.36 2.50 4.14
CA ALA A 359 0.17 2.94 2.76
C ALA A 359 0.33 4.46 2.63
N ASN A 360 -0.18 5.25 3.58
CA ASN A 360 0.02 6.69 3.60
C ASN A 360 1.50 7.06 3.77
N LEU A 361 2.25 6.32 4.57
CA LEU A 361 3.69 6.54 4.71
C LEU A 361 4.45 6.27 3.41
N CYS A 362 4.08 5.22 2.68
CA CYS A 362 4.58 4.96 1.33
C CYS A 362 4.19 6.08 0.35
N TYR A 363 2.92 6.45 0.32
CA TYR A 363 2.36 7.46 -0.59
C TYR A 363 2.97 8.84 -0.37
N ARG A 364 3.04 9.30 0.90
CA ARG A 364 3.45 10.66 1.25
C ARG A 364 4.96 10.85 1.29
N TYR A 365 5.69 9.85 1.77
CA TYR A 365 7.13 9.97 2.03
C TYR A 365 7.98 9.12 1.08
N GLY A 366 7.39 8.42 0.11
CA GLY A 366 8.11 7.59 -0.85
C GLY A 366 8.85 6.42 -0.20
N MET A 367 8.38 5.94 0.96
CA MET A 367 8.99 4.81 1.65
C MET A 367 8.80 3.52 0.85
N SER A 368 9.86 2.70 0.79
CA SER A 368 9.76 1.37 0.19
C SER A 368 8.71 0.53 0.91
N ALA A 369 7.63 0.20 0.19
CA ALA A 369 6.57 -0.66 0.69
C ALA A 369 7.11 -2.05 1.06
N VAL A 370 8.05 -2.58 0.28
CA VAL A 370 8.68 -3.90 0.54
C VAL A 370 9.37 -3.92 1.89
N TRP A 371 10.13 -2.87 2.23
CA TRP A 371 10.80 -2.76 3.52
C TRP A 371 9.80 -2.58 4.66
N LEU A 372 8.87 -1.63 4.52
CA LEU A 372 7.92 -1.28 5.57
C LEU A 372 6.95 -2.42 5.87
N PHE A 373 6.24 -2.91 4.84
CA PHE A 373 5.26 -3.99 4.98
C PHE A 373 5.91 -5.34 5.23
N GLY A 374 7.14 -5.59 4.74
CA GLY A 374 7.85 -6.84 5.04
C GLY A 374 8.17 -6.99 6.53
N ILE A 375 8.68 -5.93 7.17
CA ILE A 375 8.89 -5.94 8.63
C ILE A 375 7.54 -6.03 9.36
N GLU A 376 6.59 -5.20 8.99
CA GLU A 376 5.30 -5.09 9.65
C GLU A 376 4.49 -6.40 9.58
N ARG A 377 4.39 -7.01 8.39
CA ARG A 377 3.74 -8.33 8.18
C ARG A 377 4.50 -9.45 8.86
N GLY A 378 5.83 -9.46 8.79
CA GLY A 378 6.67 -10.47 9.44
C GLY A 378 6.51 -10.45 10.97
N VAL A 379 6.58 -9.26 11.59
CA VAL A 379 6.39 -9.08 13.03
C VAL A 379 4.96 -9.45 13.44
N ARG A 380 3.94 -9.01 12.69
CA ARG A 380 2.55 -9.36 12.97
C ARG A 380 2.34 -10.88 12.96
N ALA A 381 2.79 -11.57 11.91
CA ALA A 381 2.65 -13.02 11.80
C ALA A 381 3.42 -13.74 12.91
N LEU A 382 4.65 -13.31 13.22
CA LEU A 382 5.45 -13.86 14.33
C LEU A 382 4.70 -13.78 15.66
N PHE A 383 4.13 -12.63 15.99
CA PHE A 383 3.38 -12.47 17.24
C PHE A 383 2.07 -13.26 17.25
N THR A 384 1.45 -13.48 16.09
CA THR A 384 0.29 -14.38 15.97
C THR A 384 0.66 -15.82 16.30
N VAL A 385 1.77 -16.32 15.72
CA VAL A 385 2.33 -17.65 16.03
C VAL A 385 2.66 -17.76 17.52
N LEU A 386 3.34 -16.76 18.10
CA LEU A 386 3.65 -16.76 19.53
C LEU A 386 2.39 -16.79 20.40
N GLY A 387 1.31 -16.13 19.98
CA GLY A 387 0.00 -16.19 20.64
C GLY A 387 -0.57 -17.61 20.62
N ARG A 388 -0.63 -18.25 19.45
CA ARG A 388 -1.12 -19.64 19.32
C ARG A 388 -0.30 -20.63 20.14
N GLN A 389 1.02 -20.49 20.13
CA GLN A 389 1.91 -21.34 20.92
C GLN A 389 1.73 -21.12 22.43
N THR A 390 1.44 -19.89 22.85
CA THR A 390 1.10 -19.59 24.24
C THR A 390 -0.24 -20.21 24.63
N GLU A 391 -1.26 -20.12 23.77
CA GLU A 391 -2.56 -20.78 23.97
C GLU A 391 -2.40 -22.30 24.12
N ALA A 392 -1.65 -22.94 23.21
CA ALA A 392 -1.39 -24.37 23.26
C ALA A 392 -0.66 -24.80 24.55
N LEU A 393 0.31 -24.01 25.00
CA LEU A 393 1.04 -24.27 26.25
C LEU A 393 0.13 -24.11 27.48
N LEU A 394 -0.70 -23.06 27.53
CA LEU A 394 -1.63 -22.82 28.63
C LEU A 394 -2.77 -23.84 28.67
N GLY A 395 -3.19 -24.37 27.52
CA GLY A 395 -4.17 -25.45 27.42
C GLY A 395 -3.59 -26.84 27.69
N SER A 396 -2.28 -26.97 27.90
CA SER A 396 -1.64 -28.27 28.15
C SER A 396 -2.05 -28.85 29.52
N PRO A 397 -2.09 -30.18 29.67
CA PRO A 397 -2.43 -30.83 30.95
C PRO A 397 -1.54 -30.41 32.12
N GLU A 398 -0.32 -29.94 31.84
CA GLU A 398 0.64 -29.48 32.84
C GLU A 398 0.23 -28.17 33.53
N PHE A 399 -0.52 -27.30 32.84
CA PHE A 399 -0.95 -26.00 33.37
C PHE A 399 -2.36 -26.00 33.99
N GLY A 400 -3.18 -27.02 33.71
CA GLY A 400 -4.39 -27.37 34.48
C GLY A 400 -5.57 -26.37 34.44
N LEU A 401 -6.80 -26.92 34.46
CA LEU A 401 -8.12 -26.25 34.31
C LEU A 401 -8.45 -25.06 35.24
N MET A 402 -7.59 -24.71 36.20
CA MET A 402 -7.85 -23.63 37.18
C MET A 402 -6.93 -22.41 36.99
N GLY A 403 -5.84 -22.53 36.21
CA GLY A 403 -4.86 -21.47 35.99
C GLY A 403 -4.88 -20.83 34.59
N SER A 404 -5.30 -21.57 33.55
CA SER A 404 -5.23 -21.13 32.16
C SER A 404 -6.07 -19.88 31.87
N ASP A 405 -7.35 -19.87 32.27
CA ASP A 405 -8.27 -18.77 31.94
C ASP A 405 -7.92 -17.47 32.68
N ALA A 406 -7.48 -17.59 33.93
CA ALA A 406 -7.00 -16.46 34.73
C ALA A 406 -5.68 -15.91 34.17
N MET A 407 -4.76 -16.77 33.71
CA MET A 407 -3.51 -16.35 33.06
C MET A 407 -3.76 -15.68 31.71
N VAL A 408 -4.63 -16.23 30.87
CA VAL A 408 -5.04 -15.60 29.59
C VAL A 408 -5.68 -14.24 29.86
N SER A 409 -6.61 -14.16 30.81
CA SER A 409 -7.24 -12.89 31.19
C SER A 409 -6.21 -11.86 31.73
N GLY A 410 -5.26 -12.31 32.55
CA GLY A 410 -4.17 -11.47 33.06
C GLY A 410 -3.24 -10.95 31.95
N LEU A 411 -2.84 -11.82 31.02
CA LEU A 411 -2.04 -11.45 29.85
C LEU A 411 -2.77 -10.41 29.01
N VAL A 412 -4.05 -10.61 28.73
CA VAL A 412 -4.88 -9.66 27.98
C VAL A 412 -4.95 -8.32 28.70
N ILE A 413 -5.15 -8.29 30.02
CA ILE A 413 -5.18 -7.04 30.78
C ILE A 413 -3.85 -6.28 30.61
N VAL A 414 -2.71 -6.96 30.76
CA VAL A 414 -1.39 -6.36 30.56
C VAL A 414 -1.23 -5.84 29.13
N MET A 415 -1.72 -6.57 28.14
CA MET A 415 -1.66 -6.19 26.73
C MET A 415 -2.55 -4.98 26.42
N VAL A 416 -3.76 -4.91 26.99
CA VAL A 416 -4.65 -3.76 26.88
C VAL A 416 -4.04 -2.54 27.56
N VAL A 417 -3.45 -2.71 28.75
CA VAL A 417 -2.75 -1.61 29.45
C VAL A 417 -1.54 -1.14 28.63
N ALA A 418 -0.74 -2.04 28.08
CA ALA A 418 0.38 -1.69 27.21
C ALA A 418 -0.09 -0.97 25.94
N ALA A 419 -1.10 -1.50 25.26
CA ALA A 419 -1.69 -0.89 24.06
C ALA A 419 -2.26 0.51 24.34
N THR A 420 -2.99 0.67 25.44
CA THR A 420 -3.53 1.97 25.86
C THR A 420 -2.41 2.93 26.26
N MET A 421 -1.39 2.50 27.00
CA MET A 421 -0.22 3.32 27.33
C MET A 421 0.55 3.77 26.09
N ILE A 422 0.76 2.89 25.11
CA ILE A 422 1.40 3.26 23.83
C ILE A 422 0.55 4.32 23.12
N LEU A 423 -0.76 4.10 23.01
CA LEU A 423 -1.68 5.05 22.36
C LEU A 423 -1.79 6.40 23.10
N PHE A 424 -1.80 6.41 24.43
CA PHE A 424 -1.87 7.64 25.24
C PHE A 424 -0.53 8.37 25.34
N SER A 425 0.60 7.66 25.34
CA SER A 425 1.94 8.24 25.21
C SER A 425 2.12 9.01 23.88
N GLU A 426 1.17 8.85 22.96
CA GLU A 426 1.22 9.36 21.60
C GLU A 426 0.07 10.33 21.28
N ARG A 427 -0.26 11.26 22.18
CA ARG A 427 -0.94 12.51 21.76
C ARG A 427 -0.18 13.27 20.64
N GLU A 428 1.05 12.86 20.33
CA GLU A 428 1.87 13.24 19.16
C GLU A 428 1.71 12.35 17.90
N LEU A 429 0.93 11.25 17.91
CA LEU A 429 0.79 10.39 16.71
C LEU A 429 0.28 11.21 15.53
N SER A 430 -0.67 12.11 15.79
CA SER A 430 -1.21 13.12 14.86
C SER A 430 -0.16 14.10 14.34
N SER A 431 0.79 14.55 15.18
CA SER A 431 1.72 15.63 14.83
C SER A 431 2.99 15.16 14.13
N ARG A 432 3.51 13.96 14.44
CA ARG A 432 4.82 13.48 13.92
C ARG A 432 4.75 12.57 12.70
N TRP A 433 3.64 11.85 12.48
CA TRP A 433 3.59 10.76 11.49
C TRP A 433 2.57 10.98 10.37
N GLY A 434 2.15 12.24 10.14
CA GLY A 434 1.21 12.58 9.08
C GLY A 434 -0.23 12.15 9.35
N VAL A 435 -0.54 11.81 10.60
CA VAL A 435 -1.87 11.51 11.18
C VAL A 435 -2.61 12.83 11.50
N ALA A 436 -2.18 13.97 10.95
CA ALA A 436 -2.98 15.20 10.80
C ALA A 436 -4.22 15.00 9.89
N PHE A 437 -4.48 13.76 9.47
CA PHE A 437 -5.72 13.29 8.86
C PHE A 437 -6.87 13.16 9.89
N PHE A 438 -6.59 13.12 11.21
CA PHE A 438 -7.56 12.75 12.26
C PHE A 438 -8.07 13.90 13.14
N GLY A 439 -7.84 15.13 12.73
CA GLY A 439 -8.32 16.31 13.45
C GLY A 439 -7.67 17.56 12.88
N GLY A 440 -8.48 18.59 12.64
CA GLY A 440 -8.04 19.87 12.11
C GLY A 440 -6.87 20.43 12.92
N ASP A 441 -5.77 20.73 12.23
CA ASP A 441 -5.17 22.06 12.19
C ASP A 441 -3.89 22.03 11.34
N GLY A 442 -3.62 23.15 10.68
CA GLY A 442 -2.64 23.31 9.61
C GLY A 442 -1.19 23.04 10.02
N THR A 443 -0.59 22.00 9.44
CA THR A 443 0.87 21.88 9.32
C THR A 443 1.32 22.25 7.90
N PRO A 444 2.41 23.02 7.74
CA PRO A 444 2.82 23.64 6.47
C PRO A 444 3.12 22.63 5.34
N ALA A 445 3.50 21.40 5.69
CA ALA A 445 3.72 20.32 4.72
C ALA A 445 2.43 19.69 4.19
N ASN A 446 1.33 19.73 4.96
CA ASN A 446 -0.01 19.30 4.51
C ASN A 446 -0.60 20.35 3.56
N THR A 447 -0.34 21.63 3.85
CA THR A 447 -0.75 22.76 3.02
C THR A 447 -0.07 22.73 1.64
N ALA A 448 1.22 22.40 1.53
CA ALA A 448 1.93 22.52 0.25
C ALA A 448 1.51 21.49 -0.84
N VAL A 449 1.23 20.24 -0.47
CA VAL A 449 0.82 19.19 -1.43
C VAL A 449 -0.67 19.28 -1.74
N VAL A 450 -1.51 19.54 -0.71
CA VAL A 450 -2.94 19.80 -0.91
C VAL A 450 -3.12 21.06 -1.75
N LYS A 451 -2.38 22.15 -1.47
CA LYS A 451 -2.38 23.35 -2.34
C LYS A 451 -1.92 23.03 -3.74
N ARG A 452 -0.91 22.17 -3.96
CA ARG A 452 -0.49 21.80 -5.33
C ARG A 452 -1.55 21.02 -6.09
N GLN A 453 -2.23 20.08 -5.43
CA GLN A 453 -3.25 19.26 -6.07
C GLN A 453 -4.56 20.03 -6.27
N GLU A 454 -4.94 20.88 -5.32
CA GLU A 454 -6.02 21.85 -5.45
C GLU A 454 -5.72 22.86 -6.56
N LEU A 455 -4.50 23.39 -6.61
CA LEU A 455 -4.03 24.28 -7.68
C LEU A 455 -4.14 23.61 -9.04
N ALA A 456 -3.68 22.36 -9.18
CA ALA A 456 -3.80 21.61 -10.43
C ALA A 456 -5.27 21.38 -10.83
N SER A 457 -6.13 21.04 -9.88
CA SER A 457 -7.57 20.87 -10.13
C SER A 457 -8.25 22.17 -10.57
N ARG A 458 -7.93 23.29 -9.92
CA ARG A 458 -8.47 24.61 -10.28
C ARG A 458 -7.94 25.09 -11.63
N CYS A 459 -6.66 24.84 -11.92
CA CYS A 459 -6.09 25.13 -13.24
C CYS A 459 -6.79 24.32 -14.34
N SER A 460 -7.06 23.03 -14.09
CA SER A 460 -7.75 22.17 -15.07
C SER A 460 -9.20 22.59 -15.31
N GLU A 461 -9.91 22.97 -14.25
CA GLU A 461 -11.28 23.49 -14.35
C GLU A 461 -11.32 24.82 -15.11
N LEU A 462 -10.42 25.76 -14.77
CA LEU A 462 -10.32 27.05 -15.44
C LEU A 462 -9.91 26.89 -16.92
N ALA A 463 -9.00 25.96 -17.20
CA ALA A 463 -8.58 25.62 -18.55
C ALA A 463 -9.75 25.13 -19.41
N LYS A 464 -10.61 24.27 -18.87
CA LYS A 464 -11.82 23.80 -19.55
C LYS A 464 -12.83 24.93 -19.79
N GLN A 465 -13.07 25.76 -18.78
CA GLN A 465 -14.03 26.87 -18.89
C GLN A 465 -13.65 27.90 -19.95
N HIS A 466 -12.35 28.13 -20.17
CA HIS A 466 -11.83 29.14 -21.10
C HIS A 466 -11.23 28.53 -22.39
N GLY A 467 -11.39 27.23 -22.63
CA GLY A 467 -10.93 26.58 -23.87
C GLY A 467 -9.41 26.63 -24.07
N LEU A 468 -8.64 26.43 -23.01
CA LEU A 468 -7.18 26.28 -23.10
C LEU A 468 -6.84 24.93 -23.74
N SER A 469 -5.79 24.93 -24.55
CA SER A 469 -5.19 23.69 -25.06
C SER A 469 -4.41 22.98 -23.95
N PRO A 470 -4.13 21.67 -24.09
CA PRO A 470 -3.34 20.92 -23.09
C PRO A 470 -1.99 21.58 -22.77
N ARG A 471 -1.36 22.18 -23.78
CA ARG A 471 -0.08 22.87 -23.59
C ARG A 471 -0.21 24.21 -22.88
N GLU A 472 -1.32 24.91 -23.08
CA GLU A 472 -1.63 26.14 -22.34
C GLU A 472 -2.03 25.83 -20.89
N GLU A 473 -2.67 24.68 -20.62
CA GLU A 473 -2.98 24.19 -19.27
C GLU A 473 -1.69 23.87 -18.48
N GLU A 474 -0.72 23.20 -19.09
CA GLU A 474 0.59 22.96 -18.49
C GLU A 474 1.31 24.29 -18.14
N VAL A 475 1.27 25.26 -19.05
CA VAL A 475 1.85 26.60 -18.82
C VAL A 475 1.09 27.34 -17.72
N LEU A 476 -0.24 27.26 -17.68
CA LEU A 476 -1.09 27.85 -16.63
C LEU A 476 -0.70 27.31 -15.25
N LEU A 477 -0.53 25.99 -15.12
CA LEU A 477 -0.13 25.36 -13.86
C LEU A 477 1.24 25.87 -13.38
N LEU A 478 2.22 25.99 -14.29
CA LEU A 478 3.55 26.48 -13.95
C LEU A 478 3.55 27.97 -13.58
N LEU A 479 2.77 28.79 -14.28
CA LEU A 479 2.57 30.21 -13.95
C LEU A 479 1.98 30.37 -12.54
N ALA A 480 0.98 29.56 -12.21
CA ALA A 480 0.32 29.59 -10.91
C ALA A 480 1.20 29.04 -9.77
N GLN A 481 2.24 28.26 -10.09
CA GLN A 481 3.32 27.87 -9.17
C GLN A 481 4.43 28.92 -9.03
N HIS A 482 4.22 30.14 -9.54
CA HIS A 482 5.17 31.25 -9.55
C HIS A 482 6.49 30.98 -10.29
N LYS A 483 6.52 30.01 -11.21
CA LYS A 483 7.71 29.70 -12.01
C LYS A 483 8.04 30.84 -12.96
N THR A 484 9.34 31.06 -13.17
CA THR A 484 9.83 32.05 -14.14
C THR A 484 9.76 31.50 -15.57
N VAL A 485 9.77 32.37 -16.57
CA VAL A 485 9.75 31.97 -18.00
C VAL A 485 10.89 30.97 -18.31
N GLY A 486 12.10 31.22 -17.79
CA GLY A 486 13.23 30.29 -17.95
C GLY A 486 13.06 28.95 -17.23
N SER A 487 12.25 28.88 -16.16
CA SER A 487 11.90 27.60 -15.54
C SER A 487 10.89 26.83 -16.39
N ILE A 488 9.91 27.53 -16.98
CA ILE A 488 8.91 26.96 -17.87
C ILE A 488 9.59 26.36 -19.12
N GLU A 489 10.58 27.05 -19.70
CA GLU A 489 11.38 26.56 -20.82
C GLU A 489 12.05 25.21 -20.52
N ARG A 490 12.65 25.08 -19.32
CA ARG A 490 13.34 23.86 -18.90
C ARG A 490 12.38 22.73 -18.58
N GLU A 491 11.30 23.01 -17.87
CA GLU A 491 10.34 22.00 -17.44
C GLU A 491 9.50 21.46 -18.61
N LEU A 492 9.20 22.32 -19.59
CA LEU A 492 8.43 21.94 -20.77
C LEU A 492 9.31 21.59 -21.98
N PHE A 493 10.64 21.74 -21.89
CA PHE A 493 11.59 21.52 -22.98
C PHE A 493 11.26 22.33 -24.25
N ILE A 494 11.04 23.64 -24.10
CA ILE A 494 10.69 24.56 -25.21
C ILE A 494 11.57 25.80 -25.25
N ALA A 495 11.67 26.41 -26.44
CA ALA A 495 12.40 27.65 -26.65
C ALA A 495 11.71 28.86 -25.98
N ASN A 496 12.50 29.87 -25.60
CA ASN A 496 12.03 31.10 -24.94
C ASN A 496 10.88 31.81 -25.69
N GLY A 497 10.98 31.90 -27.02
CA GLY A 497 9.92 32.48 -27.85
C GLY A 497 8.60 31.70 -27.78
N THR A 498 8.68 30.37 -27.74
CA THR A 498 7.52 29.48 -27.62
C THR A 498 6.88 29.59 -26.23
N ALA A 499 7.69 29.64 -25.16
CA ALA A 499 7.21 29.86 -23.80
C ALA A 499 6.46 31.19 -23.66
N LYS A 500 7.04 32.30 -24.15
CA LYS A 500 6.39 33.62 -24.15
C LYS A 500 5.09 33.63 -24.95
N THR A 501 5.04 32.90 -26.07
CA THR A 501 3.83 32.79 -26.89
C THR A 501 2.71 32.08 -26.13
N HIS A 502 2.99 30.93 -25.51
CA HIS A 502 1.99 30.23 -24.70
C HIS A 502 1.52 31.06 -23.49
N ILE A 503 2.44 31.75 -22.80
CA ILE A 503 2.08 32.65 -21.68
C ILE A 503 1.14 33.77 -22.16
N ARG A 504 1.45 34.40 -23.30
CA ARG A 504 0.60 35.45 -23.88
C ARG A 504 -0.78 34.92 -24.26
N HIS A 505 -0.85 33.70 -24.79
CA HIS A 505 -2.12 33.07 -25.13
C HIS A 505 -2.95 32.73 -23.89
N VAL A 506 -2.33 32.23 -22.82
CA VAL A 506 -2.98 31.98 -21.53
C VAL A 506 -3.56 33.28 -20.98
N TYR A 507 -2.78 34.36 -20.91
CA TYR A 507 -3.25 35.67 -20.44
C TYR A 507 -4.41 36.22 -21.27
N ARG A 508 -4.32 36.12 -22.60
CA ARG A 508 -5.40 36.56 -23.50
C ARG A 508 -6.68 35.72 -23.34
N LYS A 509 -6.58 34.40 -23.22
CA LYS A 509 -7.74 33.50 -23.08
C LYS A 509 -8.41 33.62 -21.71
N LEU A 510 -7.62 33.89 -20.68
CA LEU A 510 -8.11 34.11 -19.32
C LEU A 510 -8.48 35.57 -19.05
N ASP A 511 -8.28 36.47 -20.01
CA ASP A 511 -8.52 37.91 -19.85
C ASP A 511 -7.86 38.48 -18.57
N VAL A 512 -6.57 38.20 -18.41
CA VAL A 512 -5.74 38.69 -17.30
C VAL A 512 -4.51 39.40 -17.86
N HIS A 513 -4.03 40.42 -17.16
CA HIS A 513 -2.95 41.29 -17.61
C HIS A 513 -1.69 41.19 -16.75
N SER A 514 -1.80 40.54 -15.59
CA SER A 514 -0.70 40.30 -14.68
C SER A 514 -0.74 38.87 -14.12
N ARG A 515 0.41 38.42 -13.59
CA ARG A 515 0.46 37.14 -12.88
C ARG A 515 -0.39 37.18 -11.61
N ASP A 516 -0.51 38.35 -11.00
CA ASP A 516 -1.27 38.53 -9.76
C ASP A 516 -2.78 38.40 -10.03
N GLU A 517 -3.29 38.99 -11.12
CA GLU A 517 -4.67 38.77 -11.59
C GLU A 517 -4.95 37.30 -11.95
N LEU A 518 -3.97 36.59 -12.52
CA LEU A 518 -4.10 35.15 -12.81
C LEU A 518 -4.29 34.35 -11.51
N VAL A 519 -3.50 34.67 -10.47
CA VAL A 519 -3.58 34.01 -9.16
C VAL A 519 -4.90 34.36 -8.44
N GLU A 520 -5.35 35.60 -8.56
CA GLU A 520 -6.66 36.06 -8.06
C GLU A 520 -7.81 35.30 -8.73
N LYS A 521 -7.76 35.14 -10.06
CA LYS A 521 -8.80 34.41 -10.81
C LYS A 521 -8.86 32.92 -10.46
N LEU A 522 -7.77 32.34 -9.97
CA LEU A 522 -7.71 30.96 -9.43
C LEU A 522 -8.23 30.86 -7.98
N GLY A 523 -8.52 31.97 -7.31
CA GLY A 523 -9.06 32.02 -5.95
C GLY A 523 -8.08 31.56 -4.87
N LEU A 524 -6.78 31.75 -5.04
CA LEU A 524 -5.71 31.21 -4.18
C LEU A 524 -5.41 32.05 -2.92
N PHE A 525 -6.40 32.78 -2.40
CA PHE A 525 -6.23 33.53 -1.14
C PHE A 525 -6.63 32.66 0.06
N GLU A 526 -5.62 31.99 0.62
CA GLU A 526 -5.37 31.73 2.06
C GLU A 526 -4.01 31.04 2.24
#